data_AF-A0A399YLV1-F1
#
_entry.id   AF-A0A399YLV1-F1
#
_cell.length_a   1.000
_cell.length_b   1.000
_cell.length_c   1.000
_cell.angle_alpha   90.00
_cell.angle_beta   90.00
_cell.angle_gamma   90.00
#
_symmetry.space_group_name_H-M   'P 1'
#
loop_
_entity.id
_entity.type
_entity.pdbx_description
1 polymer ?
#
loop_
_entity_poly.entity_id
_entity_poly.type
_entity_poly.pdbx_seq_one_letter_code
_entity_poly.pdbx_strand_id
1 'polypeptide(L)'
;MSDLIERYVHEVGRYVPGRERAEIQAELRSQIQDQLDDRYEGAPTTENMAEVLRELGDPRQMAASYGSAQYLIGPELYPVMMMVLRRGWTIVPSIVVLVNVLVGLFLNEPTSIISLLLQTIFNVFQALLIFSGIVVVIFIILQHSGEDLDEITGKGKVFDPYDLPEPDAPGGIDRNEVAFDIAINSFFAVVLLYFLRVGGLT
;
A
#
# COMPACT_ATOMS: atom_id res chain seq x y z
N MET A 1 33.22 -5.97 31.38
CA MET A 1 31.92 -5.31 31.64
C MET A 1 31.15 -4.99 30.36
N SER A 2 31.75 -4.44 29.31
CA SER A 2 31.01 -3.89 28.15
C SER A 2 30.42 -4.89 27.15
N ASP A 3 30.90 -6.13 27.08
CA ASP A 3 30.60 -7.03 25.95
C ASP A 3 29.13 -7.49 25.88
N LEU A 4 28.46 -7.74 27.01
CA LEU A 4 27.06 -8.21 26.99
C LEU A 4 26.08 -7.11 26.56
N ILE A 5 26.26 -5.90 27.11
CA ILE A 5 25.48 -4.71 26.73
C ILE A 5 25.75 -4.38 25.26
N GLU A 6 27.01 -4.39 24.83
CA GLU A 6 27.36 -4.12 23.44
C GLU A 6 26.71 -5.11 22.49
N ARG A 7 26.70 -6.41 22.83
CA ARG A 7 26.02 -7.43 22.03
C ARG A 7 24.52 -7.21 21.98
N TYR A 8 23.90 -6.85 23.10
CA TYR A 8 22.47 -6.56 23.14
C TYR A 8 22.12 -5.35 22.28
N VAL A 9 22.81 -4.23 22.47
CA VAL A 9 22.63 -2.99 21.68
C VAL A 9 22.91 -3.22 20.19
N HIS A 10 23.93 -4.05 19.88
CA HIS A 10 24.21 -4.44 18.50
C HIS A 10 23.05 -5.22 17.90
N GLU A 11 22.54 -6.24 18.60
CA GLU A 11 21.41 -7.05 18.14
C GLU A 11 20.12 -6.21 17.99
N VAL A 12 19.81 -5.31 18.93
CA VAL A 12 18.69 -4.37 18.78
C VAL A 12 18.86 -3.53 17.51
N GLY A 13 20.06 -2.96 17.31
CA GLY A 13 20.37 -2.19 16.12
C GLY A 13 20.14 -2.94 14.81
N ARG A 14 20.31 -4.27 14.78
CA ARG A 14 20.06 -5.09 13.56
C ARG A 14 18.61 -4.98 13.07
N TYR A 15 17.67 -4.74 13.97
CA TYR A 15 16.23 -4.69 13.67
C TYR A 15 15.67 -3.27 13.50
N VAL A 16 16.47 -2.24 13.80
CA VAL A 16 16.09 -0.82 13.72
C VAL A 16 16.40 -0.24 12.32
N PRO A 17 15.61 0.75 11.81
CA PRO A 17 15.90 1.43 10.55
C PRO A 17 17.33 1.97 10.46
N GLY A 18 17.98 1.76 9.32
CA GLY A 18 19.41 2.08 9.15
C GLY A 18 19.76 3.56 9.34
N ARG A 19 18.82 4.49 9.08
CA ARG A 19 19.02 5.94 9.25
C ARG A 19 19.17 6.35 10.72
N GLU A 20 18.38 5.76 11.61
CA GLU A 20 18.32 6.12 13.04
C GLU A 20 19.09 5.13 13.93
N ARG A 21 19.62 4.04 13.35
CA ARG A 21 20.33 2.97 14.07
C ARG A 21 21.37 3.52 15.05
N ALA A 22 22.22 4.45 14.62
CA ALA A 22 23.31 4.94 15.46
C ALA A 22 22.80 5.77 16.67
N GLU A 23 21.76 6.57 16.46
CA GLU A 23 21.13 7.37 17.49
C GLU A 23 20.40 6.49 18.51
N ILE A 24 19.58 5.55 18.02
CA ILE A 24 18.86 4.59 18.87
C ILE A 24 19.82 3.69 19.66
N GLN A 25 20.94 3.27 19.07
CA GLN A 25 21.97 2.50 19.78
C GLN A 25 22.66 3.32 20.87
N ALA A 26 22.88 4.63 20.66
CA ALA A 26 23.46 5.51 21.65
C ALA A 26 22.46 5.78 22.80
N GLU A 27 21.20 6.04 22.47
CA GLU A 27 20.12 6.24 23.44
C GLU A 27 19.91 5.00 24.31
N LEU A 28 19.76 3.82 23.69
CA LEU A 28 19.59 2.56 24.41
C LEU A 28 20.78 2.25 25.33
N ARG A 29 22.00 2.57 24.88
CA ARG A 29 23.20 2.42 25.72
C ARG A 29 23.16 3.33 26.93
N SER A 30 22.77 4.59 26.76
CA SER A 30 22.60 5.54 27.87
C SER A 30 21.55 5.02 28.85
N GLN A 31 20.39 4.61 28.35
CA GLN A 31 19.29 4.10 29.17
C GLN A 31 19.70 2.88 30.01
N ILE A 32 20.43 1.93 29.42
CA ILE A 32 20.92 0.75 30.15
C ILE A 32 21.95 1.17 31.22
N GLN A 33 22.82 2.11 30.90
CA GLN A 33 23.82 2.61 31.85
C GLN A 33 23.17 3.32 33.03
N ASP A 34 22.19 4.20 32.75
CA ASP A 34 21.43 4.92 33.77
C ASP A 34 20.69 3.94 34.71
N GLN A 35 20.05 2.89 34.16
CA GLN A 35 19.39 1.86 34.98
C GLN A 35 20.35 1.06 35.86
N LEU A 36 21.57 0.81 35.38
CA LEU A 36 22.59 0.09 36.16
C LEU A 36 23.14 0.97 37.27
N ASP A 37 23.41 2.25 36.99
CA ASP A 37 23.95 3.20 37.95
C ASP A 37 22.93 3.55 39.05
N ASP A 38 21.63 3.58 38.71
CA ASP A 38 20.54 3.80 39.68
C ASP A 38 20.32 2.60 40.64
N ARG A 39 20.52 1.37 40.15
CA ARG A 39 20.19 0.14 40.92
C ARG A 39 21.37 -0.42 41.70
N TYR A 40 22.60 -0.19 41.24
CA TYR A 40 23.79 -0.81 41.82
C TYR A 40 24.86 0.23 42.14
N GLU A 41 25.28 0.26 43.41
CA GLU A 41 26.41 1.09 43.82
C GLU A 41 27.74 0.46 43.36
N GLY A 42 28.52 1.21 42.58
CA GLY A 42 29.83 0.78 42.09
C GLY A 42 29.77 0.06 40.75
N ALA A 43 30.77 -0.78 40.46
CA ALA A 43 30.93 -1.36 39.13
C ALA A 43 29.99 -2.58 38.96
N PRO A 44 29.00 -2.55 38.04
CA PRO A 44 28.00 -3.61 37.92
C PRO A 44 28.62 -4.94 37.46
N THR A 45 28.16 -6.03 38.07
CA THR A 45 28.59 -7.39 37.72
C THR A 45 27.88 -7.90 36.46
N THR A 46 28.39 -9.00 35.88
CA THR A 46 27.74 -9.63 34.71
C THR A 46 26.31 -10.10 34.98
N GLU A 47 26.01 -10.54 36.21
CA GLU A 47 24.64 -10.96 36.56
C GLU A 47 23.69 -9.76 36.66
N ASN A 48 24.15 -8.64 37.23
CA ASN A 48 23.38 -7.39 37.30
C ASN A 48 23.01 -6.90 35.89
N MET A 49 23.95 -6.96 34.95
CA MET A 49 23.70 -6.61 33.54
C MET A 49 22.69 -7.58 32.91
N ALA A 50 22.80 -8.89 33.17
CA ALA A 50 21.85 -9.86 32.65
C ALA A 50 20.44 -9.67 33.22
N GLU A 51 20.30 -9.25 34.48
CA GLU A 51 19.02 -8.92 35.12
C GLU A 51 18.34 -7.74 34.41
N VAL A 52 19.04 -6.62 34.25
CA VAL A 52 18.52 -5.43 33.53
C VAL A 52 18.12 -5.79 32.10
N LEU A 53 18.97 -6.52 31.37
CA LEU A 53 18.66 -6.92 29.99
C LEU A 53 17.47 -7.89 29.90
N ARG A 54 17.23 -8.73 30.92
CA ARG A 54 16.03 -9.60 30.98
C ARG A 54 14.76 -8.77 31.20
N GLU A 55 14.82 -7.68 31.95
CA GLU A 55 13.69 -6.77 32.14
C GLU A 55 13.34 -6.02 30.85
N LEU A 56 14.36 -5.61 30.07
CA LEU A 56 14.17 -5.04 28.74
C LEU A 56 13.61 -6.07 27.74
N GLY A 57 13.95 -7.35 27.90
CA GLY A 57 13.37 -8.43 27.12
C GLY A 57 14.07 -8.68 25.78
N ASP A 58 13.37 -9.32 24.85
CA ASP A 58 13.96 -9.75 23.57
C ASP A 58 14.41 -8.55 22.71
N PRO A 59 15.65 -8.56 22.15
CA PRO A 59 16.15 -7.48 21.31
C PRO A 59 15.23 -7.07 20.15
N ARG A 60 14.44 -8.00 19.59
CA ARG A 60 13.47 -7.70 18.53
C ARG A 60 12.28 -6.92 19.04
N GLN A 61 11.80 -7.27 20.23
CA GLN A 61 10.68 -6.56 20.86
C GLN A 61 11.11 -5.16 21.28
N MET A 62 12.33 -5.02 21.81
CA MET A 62 12.91 -3.71 22.10
C MET A 62 13.13 -2.88 20.83
N ALA A 63 13.62 -3.47 19.73
CA ALA A 63 13.72 -2.72 18.47
C ALA A 63 12.36 -2.24 17.95
N ALA A 64 11.30 -3.01 18.18
CA ALA A 64 9.94 -2.65 17.78
C ALA A 64 9.35 -1.48 18.62
N SER A 65 9.90 -1.18 19.80
CA SER A 65 9.48 0.01 20.56
C SER A 65 10.09 1.31 20.01
N TYR A 66 11.27 1.21 19.36
CA TYR A 66 11.93 2.35 18.71
C TYR A 66 11.47 2.54 17.25
N GLY A 67 11.13 1.47 16.54
CA GLY A 67 10.76 1.54 15.13
C GLY A 67 9.26 1.68 14.90
N SER A 68 8.87 2.53 13.95
CA SER A 68 7.59 2.37 13.24
C SER A 68 7.59 0.98 12.60
N ALA A 69 6.53 0.19 12.79
CA ALA A 69 6.48 -1.19 12.28
C ALA A 69 6.91 -1.26 10.80
N GLN A 70 7.65 -2.29 10.42
CA GLN A 70 8.11 -2.48 9.05
C GLN A 70 6.93 -2.87 8.15
N TYR A 71 6.24 -1.87 7.63
CA TYR A 71 5.14 -2.05 6.69
C TYR A 71 5.67 -2.22 5.26
N LEU A 72 5.10 -3.19 4.52
CA LEU A 72 5.34 -3.30 3.08
C LEU A 72 4.87 -2.03 2.35
N ILE A 73 3.75 -1.46 2.80
CA ILE A 73 3.19 -0.17 2.38
C ILE A 73 2.66 0.49 3.66
N GLY A 74 3.23 1.62 4.04
CA GLY A 74 2.92 2.31 5.29
C GLY A 74 1.50 2.90 5.33
N PRO A 75 1.00 3.24 6.54
CA PRO A 75 -0.34 3.80 6.74
C PRO A 75 -0.57 5.11 5.98
N GLU A 76 0.48 5.82 5.59
CA GLU A 76 0.40 7.07 4.85
C GLU A 76 0.13 6.85 3.35
N LEU A 77 0.77 5.85 2.75
CA LEU A 77 0.61 5.52 1.34
C LEU A 77 -0.59 4.60 1.06
N TYR A 78 -1.03 3.84 2.07
CA TYR A 78 -2.11 2.87 1.91
C TYR A 78 -3.44 3.48 1.42
N PRO A 79 -3.93 4.63 1.96
CA PRO A 79 -5.16 5.26 1.46
C PRO A 79 -5.04 5.71 0.00
N VAL A 80 -3.88 6.25 -0.39
CA VAL A 80 -3.62 6.70 -1.75
C VAL A 80 -3.58 5.52 -2.72
N MET A 81 -2.89 4.43 -2.34
CA MET A 81 -2.88 3.18 -3.12
C MET A 81 -4.30 2.66 -3.32
N MET A 82 -5.10 2.60 -2.25
CA MET A 82 -6.47 2.11 -2.32
C MET A 82 -7.35 2.98 -3.21
N MET A 83 -7.16 4.31 -3.17
CA MET A 83 -7.84 5.23 -4.07
C MET A 83 -7.50 4.94 -5.54
N VAL A 84 -6.22 4.69 -5.87
CA VAL A 84 -5.77 4.36 -7.23
C VAL A 84 -6.34 3.01 -7.68
N LEU A 85 -6.26 1.98 -6.83
CA LEU A 85 -6.82 0.66 -7.12
C LEU A 85 -8.33 0.74 -7.38
N ARG A 86 -9.08 1.43 -6.51
CA ARG A 86 -10.53 1.57 -6.64
C ARG A 86 -10.91 2.25 -7.94
N ARG A 87 -10.25 3.36 -8.30
CA ARG A 87 -10.47 4.06 -9.58
C ARG A 87 -10.10 3.18 -10.77
N GLY A 88 -8.98 2.48 -10.69
CA GLY A 88 -8.52 1.57 -11.75
C GLY A 88 -9.47 0.41 -11.98
N TRP A 89 -10.03 -0.18 -10.93
CA TRP A 89 -11.02 -1.26 -11.03
C TRP A 89 -12.29 -0.84 -11.75
N THR A 90 -12.65 0.45 -11.74
CA THR A 90 -13.80 0.95 -12.50
C THR A 90 -13.45 1.34 -13.93
N ILE A 91 -12.26 1.92 -14.16
CA ILE A 91 -11.86 2.42 -15.48
C ILE A 91 -11.33 1.31 -16.40
N VAL A 92 -10.48 0.41 -15.88
CA VAL A 92 -9.78 -0.62 -16.67
C VAL A 92 -10.75 -1.55 -17.41
N PRO A 93 -11.82 -2.10 -16.79
CA PRO A 93 -12.75 -2.97 -17.51
C PRO A 93 -13.41 -2.27 -18.70
N SER A 94 -13.82 -1.01 -18.52
CA SER A 94 -14.46 -0.22 -19.57
C SER A 94 -13.56 -0.04 -20.80
N ILE A 95 -12.27 0.27 -20.56
CA ILE A 95 -11.28 0.40 -21.65
C ILE A 95 -11.06 -0.95 -22.35
N VAL A 96 -10.90 -2.03 -21.59
CA VAL A 96 -10.66 -3.37 -22.16
C VAL A 96 -11.85 -3.83 -23.00
N VAL A 97 -13.07 -3.63 -22.51
CA VAL A 97 -14.30 -3.96 -23.26
C VAL A 97 -14.34 -3.15 -24.56
N LEU A 98 -14.16 -1.83 -24.49
CA LEU A 98 -14.17 -0.96 -25.66
C LEU A 98 -13.14 -1.40 -26.71
N VAL A 99 -11.90 -1.68 -26.29
CA VAL A 99 -10.83 -2.12 -27.20
C VAL A 99 -11.18 -3.46 -27.85
N ASN A 100 -11.66 -4.45 -27.07
CA ASN A 100 -12.06 -5.75 -27.63
C ASN A 100 -13.19 -5.63 -28.65
N VAL A 101 -14.16 -4.75 -28.41
CA VAL A 101 -15.27 -4.48 -29.35
C VAL A 101 -14.75 -3.88 -30.65
N LEU A 102 -13.93 -2.84 -30.56
CA LEU A 102 -13.39 -2.18 -31.74
C LEU A 102 -12.58 -3.17 -32.57
N VAL A 103 -11.70 -3.94 -31.94
CA VAL A 103 -10.91 -4.98 -32.61
C VAL A 103 -11.82 -6.02 -33.28
N GLY A 104 -12.82 -6.54 -32.58
CA GLY A 104 -13.77 -7.51 -33.15
C GLY A 104 -14.59 -6.96 -34.32
N LEU A 105 -14.96 -5.68 -34.28
CA LEU A 105 -15.68 -5.03 -35.37
C LEU A 105 -14.81 -4.83 -36.61
N PHE A 106 -13.57 -4.35 -36.44
CA PHE A 106 -12.68 -4.00 -37.55
C PHE A 106 -11.96 -5.20 -38.18
N LEU A 107 -11.70 -6.28 -37.43
CA LEU A 107 -10.95 -7.43 -37.94
C LEU A 107 -11.82 -8.52 -38.61
N ASN A 108 -13.15 -8.38 -38.61
CA ASN A 108 -14.09 -9.32 -39.27
C ASN A 108 -13.89 -10.81 -38.92
N GLU A 109 -13.39 -11.09 -37.72
CA GLU A 109 -13.21 -12.45 -37.20
C GLU A 109 -14.59 -13.12 -36.99
N PRO A 110 -14.89 -14.25 -37.67
CA PRO A 110 -16.12 -15.00 -37.44
C PRO A 110 -16.04 -15.71 -36.08
N THR A 111 -16.33 -14.95 -35.02
CA THR A 111 -16.33 -15.43 -33.63
C THR A 111 -17.75 -15.50 -33.09
N SER A 112 -18.04 -16.57 -32.36
CA SER A 112 -19.31 -16.74 -31.64
C SER A 112 -19.42 -15.69 -30.53
N ILE A 113 -20.65 -15.24 -30.23
CA ILE A 113 -20.93 -14.34 -29.08
C ILE A 113 -20.34 -14.91 -27.80
N ILE A 114 -20.53 -16.21 -27.59
CA ILE A 114 -20.10 -16.88 -26.37
C ILE A 114 -18.58 -16.82 -26.25
N SER A 115 -17.85 -17.04 -27.35
CA SER A 115 -16.39 -16.90 -27.34
C SER A 115 -15.93 -15.47 -27.10
N LEU A 116 -16.59 -14.47 -27.71
CA LEU A 116 -16.26 -13.05 -27.50
C LEU A 116 -16.50 -12.63 -26.05
N LEU A 117 -17.62 -13.04 -25.46
CA LEU A 117 -17.94 -12.75 -24.07
C LEU A 117 -16.95 -13.41 -23.10
N LEU A 118 -16.68 -14.71 -23.27
CA LEU A 118 -15.73 -15.44 -22.42
C LEU A 118 -14.32 -14.85 -22.53
N GLN A 119 -13.88 -14.54 -23.74
CA GLN A 119 -12.57 -13.91 -23.97
C GLN A 119 -12.50 -12.51 -23.35
N THR A 120 -13.56 -11.71 -23.48
CA THR A 120 -13.63 -10.37 -22.88
C THR A 120 -13.56 -10.44 -21.36
N ILE A 121 -14.32 -11.35 -20.72
CA ILE A 121 -14.27 -11.57 -19.27
C ILE A 121 -12.87 -11.96 -18.83
N PHE A 122 -12.24 -12.90 -19.53
CA PHE A 122 -10.88 -13.33 -19.23
C PHE A 122 -9.87 -12.18 -19.38
N ASN A 123 -9.97 -11.39 -20.45
CA ASN A 123 -9.11 -10.24 -20.70
C ASN A 123 -9.27 -9.16 -19.62
N VAL A 124 -10.50 -8.87 -19.20
CA VAL A 124 -10.77 -7.91 -18.10
C VAL A 124 -10.14 -8.42 -16.81
N PHE A 125 -10.35 -9.69 -16.46
CA PHE A 125 -9.77 -10.29 -15.26
C PHE A 125 -8.23 -10.23 -15.27
N GLN A 126 -7.62 -10.62 -16.40
CA GLN A 126 -6.17 -10.54 -16.59
C GLN A 126 -5.65 -9.11 -16.46
N ALA A 127 -6.32 -8.14 -17.10
CA ALA A 127 -5.94 -6.73 -17.03
C ALA A 127 -6.03 -6.18 -15.60
N LEU A 128 -7.07 -6.53 -14.84
CA LEU A 128 -7.22 -6.12 -13.45
C LEU A 128 -6.13 -6.71 -12.55
N LEU A 129 -5.75 -7.97 -12.74
CA LEU A 129 -4.66 -8.60 -12.00
C LEU A 129 -3.32 -7.91 -12.28
N ILE A 130 -3.00 -7.72 -13.56
CA ILE A 130 -1.76 -7.05 -13.98
C ILE A 130 -1.72 -5.62 -13.43
N PHE A 131 -2.80 -4.86 -13.61
CA PHE A 131 -2.94 -3.51 -13.09
C PHE A 131 -2.70 -3.46 -11.58
N SER A 132 -3.42 -4.30 -10.82
CA SER A 132 -3.32 -4.31 -9.37
C SER A 132 -1.91 -4.68 -8.90
N GLY A 133 -1.27 -5.67 -9.55
CA GLY A 133 0.11 -6.05 -9.28
C GLY A 133 1.10 -4.92 -9.53
N ILE A 134 0.99 -4.23 -10.67
CA ILE A 134 1.84 -3.08 -11.00
C ILE A 134 1.66 -1.96 -9.98
N VAL A 135 0.41 -1.62 -9.63
CA VAL A 135 0.14 -0.58 -8.61
C VAL A 135 0.80 -0.94 -7.29
N VAL A 136 0.62 -2.18 -6.80
CA VAL A 136 1.26 -2.62 -5.54
C VAL A 136 2.78 -2.51 -5.62
N VAL A 137 3.40 -2.97 -6.70
CA VAL A 137 4.86 -2.89 -6.89
C VAL A 137 5.34 -1.45 -6.90
N ILE A 138 4.64 -0.54 -7.59
CA ILE A 138 4.99 0.89 -7.59
C ILE A 138 4.94 1.47 -6.18
N PHE A 139 3.88 1.19 -5.41
CA PHE A 139 3.75 1.71 -4.05
C PHE A 139 4.77 1.11 -3.08
N ILE A 140 5.18 -0.15 -3.28
CA ILE A 140 6.31 -0.75 -2.55
C ILE A 140 7.60 0.01 -2.87
N ILE A 141 7.87 0.29 -4.15
CA ILE A 141 9.06 1.05 -4.56
C ILE A 141 9.02 2.46 -3.95
N LEU A 142 7.90 3.17 -4.04
CA LEU A 142 7.73 4.50 -3.44
C LEU A 142 7.98 4.49 -1.92
N GLN A 143 7.43 3.50 -1.21
CA GLN A 143 7.65 3.33 0.24
C GLN A 143 9.13 3.15 0.60
N HIS A 144 9.92 2.51 -0.27
CA HIS A 144 11.31 2.16 0.00
C HIS A 144 12.34 3.07 -0.70
N SER A 145 11.91 3.92 -1.64
CA SER A 145 12.78 4.85 -2.37
C SER A 145 13.27 6.02 -1.51
N GLY A 146 12.61 6.29 -0.37
CA GLY A 146 12.99 7.37 0.54
C GLY A 146 12.76 8.77 -0.04
N GLU A 147 11.93 8.87 -1.08
CA GLU A 147 11.43 10.14 -1.63
C GLU A 147 10.48 10.81 -0.63
N ASP A 148 10.38 12.12 -0.74
CA ASP A 148 9.42 12.89 0.05
C ASP A 148 7.99 12.53 -0.41
N LEU A 149 7.23 11.88 0.46
CA LEU A 149 5.88 11.41 0.18
C LEU A 149 4.83 12.48 0.50
N ASP A 150 5.24 13.66 0.98
CA ASP A 150 4.31 14.70 1.44
C ASP A 150 3.45 15.27 0.29
N GLU A 151 3.98 15.32 -0.94
CA GLU A 151 3.22 15.73 -2.12
C GLU A 151 2.13 14.71 -2.50
N ILE A 152 2.44 13.42 -2.39
CA ILE A 152 1.54 12.32 -2.77
C ILE A 152 0.47 12.09 -1.70
N THR A 153 0.86 12.18 -0.43
CA THR A 153 -0.02 11.99 0.74
C THR A 153 -0.80 13.25 1.10
N GLY A 154 -0.35 14.42 0.63
CA GLY A 154 -0.95 15.72 0.93
C GLY A 154 -0.58 16.27 2.31
N LYS A 155 0.38 15.64 3.02
CA LYS A 155 0.84 16.06 4.36
C LYS A 155 1.41 17.48 4.42
N GLY A 156 1.95 17.99 3.31
CA GLY A 156 2.51 19.34 3.23
C GLY A 156 1.47 20.47 3.16
N LYS A 157 0.17 20.16 3.10
CA LYS A 157 -0.87 21.19 3.05
C LYS A 157 -1.13 21.75 4.45
N VAL A 158 -0.91 23.04 4.64
CA VAL A 158 -1.30 23.76 5.85
C VAL A 158 -2.81 23.65 6.00
N PHE A 159 -3.25 23.06 7.11
CA PHE A 159 -4.67 22.89 7.41
C PHE A 159 -5.33 24.25 7.64
N ASP A 160 -6.28 24.63 6.78
CA ASP A 160 -7.15 25.80 6.97
C ASP A 160 -8.53 25.34 7.46
N PRO A 161 -8.96 25.73 8.68
CA PRO A 161 -10.30 25.40 9.19
C PRO A 161 -11.46 25.91 8.30
N TYR A 162 -11.24 26.92 7.46
CA TYR A 162 -12.26 27.45 6.56
C TYR A 162 -12.46 26.59 5.30
N ASP A 163 -11.55 25.65 5.00
CA ASP A 163 -11.68 24.69 3.88
C ASP A 163 -12.57 23.48 4.22
N LEU A 164 -13.10 23.42 5.45
CA LEU A 164 -14.00 22.34 5.86
C LEU A 164 -15.30 22.40 5.05
N PRO A 165 -15.70 21.30 4.36
CA PRO A 165 -16.93 21.29 3.60
C PRO A 165 -18.16 21.40 4.51
N GLU A 166 -19.19 22.08 4.03
CA GLU A 166 -20.47 22.20 4.74
C GLU A 166 -21.13 20.81 4.91
N PRO A 167 -21.75 20.51 6.07
CA PRO A 167 -22.29 19.18 6.39
C PRO A 167 -23.32 18.62 5.40
N ASP A 168 -24.03 19.47 4.66
CA ASP A 168 -25.17 19.10 3.81
C ASP A 168 -25.05 19.60 2.36
N ALA A 169 -23.83 19.66 1.81
CA ALA A 169 -23.67 19.93 0.38
C ALA A 169 -24.30 18.79 -0.45
N PRO A 170 -25.27 19.08 -1.36
CA PRO A 170 -25.98 18.04 -2.10
C PRO A 170 -25.01 17.27 -3.00
N GLY A 171 -24.82 15.99 -2.65
CA GLY A 171 -24.56 14.87 -3.55
C GLY A 171 -23.55 15.12 -4.66
N GLY A 172 -22.26 15.15 -4.32
CA GLY A 172 -21.23 14.88 -5.32
C GLY A 172 -21.55 13.54 -5.98
N ILE A 173 -21.67 13.55 -7.31
CA ILE A 173 -21.96 12.36 -8.11
C ILE A 173 -21.04 11.21 -7.66
N ASP A 174 -21.61 10.06 -7.30
CA ASP A 174 -20.80 8.90 -6.93
C ASP A 174 -20.01 8.48 -8.17
N ARG A 175 -18.71 8.78 -8.13
CA ARG A 175 -17.82 8.50 -9.26
C ARG A 175 -17.74 6.99 -9.55
N ASN A 176 -18.05 6.15 -8.56
CA ASN A 176 -18.12 4.71 -8.73
C ASN A 176 -19.39 4.31 -9.50
N GLU A 177 -20.52 4.99 -9.25
CA GLU A 177 -21.79 4.78 -9.97
C GLU A 177 -21.63 5.17 -11.44
N VAL A 178 -21.06 6.34 -11.73
CA VAL A 178 -20.81 6.78 -13.11
C VAL A 178 -19.94 5.78 -13.88
N ALA A 179 -18.87 5.29 -13.25
CA ALA A 179 -17.98 4.38 -13.93
C ALA A 179 -18.54 2.95 -14.03
N PHE A 180 -19.39 2.52 -13.08
CA PHE A 180 -20.17 1.28 -13.19
C PHE A 180 -21.18 1.37 -14.35
N ASP A 181 -21.87 2.49 -14.48
CA ASP A 181 -22.79 2.77 -15.58
C ASP A 181 -22.08 2.76 -16.93
N ILE A 182 -20.87 3.33 -17.01
CA ILE A 182 -20.06 3.28 -18.24
C ILE A 182 -19.72 1.82 -18.58
N ALA A 183 -19.31 1.01 -17.61
CA ALA A 183 -18.95 -0.39 -17.85
C ALA A 183 -20.16 -1.21 -18.32
N ILE A 184 -21.32 -1.06 -17.66
CA ILE A 184 -22.58 -1.73 -18.04
C ILE A 184 -23.05 -1.27 -19.42
N ASN A 185 -23.06 0.02 -19.69
CA ASN A 185 -23.51 0.54 -20.98
C ASN A 185 -22.57 0.09 -22.10
N SER A 186 -21.25 0.04 -21.84
CA SER A 186 -20.28 -0.49 -22.79
C SER A 186 -20.54 -1.98 -23.07
N PHE A 187 -20.82 -2.78 -22.04
CA PHE A 187 -21.21 -4.19 -22.19
C PHE A 187 -22.46 -4.34 -23.07
N PHE A 188 -23.52 -3.59 -22.77
CA PHE A 188 -24.74 -3.61 -23.57
C PHE A 188 -24.49 -3.14 -25.01
N ALA A 189 -23.63 -2.15 -25.20
CA ALA A 189 -23.23 -1.69 -26.53
C ALA A 189 -22.55 -2.80 -27.33
N VAL A 190 -21.67 -3.62 -26.71
CA VAL A 190 -21.07 -4.80 -27.35
C VAL A 190 -22.14 -5.75 -27.87
N VAL A 191 -23.08 -6.10 -26.99
CA VAL A 191 -24.15 -7.05 -27.28
C VAL A 191 -25.05 -6.52 -28.40
N LEU A 192 -25.43 -5.24 -28.33
CA LEU A 192 -26.27 -4.58 -29.33
C LEU A 192 -25.57 -4.48 -30.69
N LEU A 193 -24.31 -4.04 -30.72
CA LEU A 193 -23.54 -3.90 -31.96
C LEU A 193 -23.33 -5.26 -32.63
N TYR A 194 -23.08 -6.30 -31.83
CA TYR A 194 -23.05 -7.67 -32.35
C TYR A 194 -24.41 -8.08 -32.93
N PHE A 195 -25.50 -7.84 -32.20
CA PHE A 195 -26.86 -8.18 -32.65
C PHE A 195 -27.20 -7.49 -33.98
N LEU A 196 -26.87 -6.20 -34.11
CA LEU A 196 -27.06 -5.44 -35.35
C LEU A 196 -26.19 -5.95 -36.50
N ARG A 197 -24.97 -6.42 -36.20
CA ARG A 197 -24.05 -6.97 -37.20
C ARG A 197 -24.51 -8.31 -37.76
N VAL A 198 -25.00 -9.20 -36.90
CA VAL A 198 -25.40 -10.58 -37.29
C VAL A 198 -26.86 -10.62 -37.78
N GLY A 199 -27.65 -9.58 -37.54
CA GLY A 199 -29.05 -9.49 -37.99
C GLY A 199 -30.03 -10.28 -37.12
N GLY A 200 -29.61 -10.72 -35.93
CA GLY A 200 -30.41 -11.52 -35.00
C GLY A 200 -29.64 -12.70 -34.39
N LEU A 201 -30.29 -13.41 -33.46
CA LEU A 201 -29.81 -14.69 -32.91
C LEU A 201 -30.20 -15.82 -33.88
N THR A 202 -29.37 -16.10 -34.88
CA THR A 202 -29.44 -17.33 -35.69
C THR A 202 -28.13 -18.07 -35.64
#